data_AF-A0A9D1UDN0-F1
#
_entry.id   AF-A0A9D1UDN0-F1
#
_cell.length_a   1.000
_cell.length_b   1.000
_cell.length_c   1.000
_cell.angle_alpha   90.00
_cell.angle_beta   90.00
_cell.angle_gamma   90.00
#
_symmetry.space_group_name_H-M   'P 1'
#
loop_
_entity.id
_entity.type
_entity.pdbx_description
1 polymer ?
#
loop_
_entity_poly.entity_id
_entity_poly.type
_entity_poly.pdbx_seq_one_letter_code
_entity_poly.pdbx_strand_id
1 'polypeptide(L)'
;MEDQRRQPHPKRRALNIIWTAAEDYHFTPSFTAFWQDGEPDFYLNSIIGYVHKWYDPAVIDGLFETLRHCLFRETLEGLLWVALENCAYERESPQRPILSELRREHAEAFFLQEQSWSRQQWMAQNSLVYALQASRCRLVLGQSPGLANPWERKLFEELQYDASWTSQEIADRTLEIFQRYFHIHTASGRPALPARLWRALGTCWRHFLLKKMPSRFVRTDTLLGSPSDARQAASTAGRLLDLKHSPARSRQSDLKYIQGCFGEPLYSEEEDRRIQQESCTDTHEHCHLYFTKGQLSAAPDPDPLVEKARDDAREQARKNKEHFHSRRRFYQTSIVRLREQIQNALLVYPQPLRLRSRSGMLFSSQVWRGIYLDDPYVFQDTIEEPAPNFSVDLMLDASASRLESQEVIAAQGYVIARSLRLCQIPVQVFSFLTIRGYTVMRLFSGYEDTDTLPNIFQYSAAGWNRDGLAFRGARQLMDTSRARNRLLVVLTDASPNDDRR
;
A
#
# COMPACT_ATOMS: atom_id res chain seq x y z
N MET A 1 25.98 6.73 -26.39
CA MET A 1 26.69 7.26 -25.20
C MET A 1 25.98 8.46 -24.54
N GLU A 2 25.12 9.24 -25.22
CA GLU A 2 24.47 10.41 -24.61
C GLU A 2 23.40 10.11 -23.54
N ASP A 3 22.76 8.93 -23.59
CA ASP A 3 21.69 8.56 -22.65
C ASP A 3 22.20 8.04 -21.29
N GLN A 4 23.50 7.72 -21.20
CA GLN A 4 24.14 7.12 -20.01
C GLN A 4 24.36 8.14 -18.87
N ARG A 5 24.39 9.45 -19.17
CA ARG A 5 24.56 10.51 -18.16
C ARG A 5 23.28 10.83 -17.38
N ARG A 6 22.12 10.33 -17.82
CA ARG A 6 20.80 10.63 -17.22
C ARG A 6 20.33 9.60 -16.17
N GLN A 7 21.05 8.51 -15.97
CA GLN A 7 20.67 7.47 -15.01
C GLN A 7 21.11 7.81 -13.57
N PRO A 8 20.30 7.51 -12.53
CA PRO A 8 20.66 7.77 -11.14
C PRO A 8 21.93 6.99 -10.72
N HIS A 9 22.76 7.62 -9.89
CA HIS A 9 24.09 7.15 -9.46
C HIS A 9 24.18 5.64 -9.09
N PRO A 10 23.28 5.07 -8.25
CA PRO A 10 23.36 3.65 -7.89
C PRO A 10 23.12 2.69 -9.06
N LYS A 11 22.29 3.07 -10.05
CA LYS A 11 22.04 2.24 -11.24
C LYS A 11 23.26 2.19 -12.16
N ARG A 12 23.94 3.33 -12.34
CA ARG A 12 25.19 3.38 -13.12
C ARG A 12 26.25 2.49 -12.48
N ARG A 13 26.33 2.46 -11.15
CA ARG A 13 27.23 1.56 -10.42
C ARG A 13 26.89 0.08 -10.64
N ALA A 14 25.60 -0.29 -10.58
CA ALA A 14 25.17 -1.66 -10.89
C ALA A 14 25.54 -2.08 -12.32
N LEU A 15 25.26 -1.24 -13.32
CA LEU A 15 25.61 -1.52 -14.72
C LEU A 15 27.11 -1.65 -14.93
N ASN A 16 27.91 -0.78 -14.30
CA ASN A 16 29.37 -0.88 -14.38
C ASN A 16 29.88 -2.22 -13.83
N ILE A 17 29.30 -2.74 -12.74
CA ILE A 17 29.65 -4.06 -12.19
C ILE A 17 29.32 -5.15 -13.21
N ILE A 18 28.11 -5.11 -13.80
CA ILE A 18 27.66 -6.11 -14.78
C ILE A 18 28.57 -6.09 -16.02
N TRP A 19 28.87 -4.92 -16.59
CA TRP A 19 29.74 -4.80 -17.76
C TRP A 19 31.16 -5.28 -17.47
N THR A 20 31.67 -5.00 -16.27
CA THR A 20 32.99 -5.47 -15.84
C THR A 20 33.04 -6.99 -15.74
N ALA A 21 31.97 -7.63 -15.29
CA ALA A 21 31.87 -9.08 -15.19
C ALA A 21 31.58 -9.77 -16.54
N ALA A 22 30.80 -9.12 -17.41
CA ALA A 22 30.48 -9.60 -18.76
C ALA A 22 31.63 -9.42 -19.76
N GLU A 23 32.60 -8.54 -19.46
CA GLU A 23 33.68 -8.11 -20.35
C GLU A 23 33.18 -7.44 -21.65
N ASP A 24 31.90 -7.04 -21.67
CA ASP A 24 31.24 -6.34 -22.77
C ASP A 24 30.45 -5.12 -22.25
N TYR A 25 30.86 -3.93 -22.72
CA TYR A 25 30.23 -2.64 -22.38
C TYR A 25 29.10 -2.25 -23.33
N HIS A 26 28.89 -2.99 -24.42
CA HIS A 26 27.76 -2.82 -25.33
C HIS A 26 26.55 -3.66 -24.89
N PHE A 27 26.75 -4.61 -23.98
CA PHE A 27 25.71 -5.41 -23.37
C PHE A 27 24.69 -4.54 -22.63
N THR A 28 23.41 -4.73 -22.92
CA THR A 28 22.30 -4.13 -22.16
C THR A 28 21.70 -5.19 -21.26
N PRO A 29 22.05 -5.23 -19.96
CA PRO A 29 21.57 -6.30 -19.10
C PRO A 29 20.07 -6.20 -18.91
N SER A 30 19.37 -7.32 -19.06
CA SER A 30 17.92 -7.41 -18.81
C SER A 30 17.59 -7.24 -17.33
N PHE A 31 18.53 -7.51 -16.40
CA PHE A 31 18.30 -7.48 -14.95
C PHE A 31 19.42 -6.74 -14.21
N THR A 32 19.08 -6.16 -13.05
CA THR A 32 20.01 -5.52 -12.11
C THR A 32 19.62 -5.89 -10.68
N ALA A 33 20.57 -6.19 -9.81
CA ALA A 33 20.32 -6.60 -8.43
C ALA A 33 20.60 -5.47 -7.44
N PHE A 34 19.67 -5.25 -6.50
CA PHE A 34 19.81 -4.25 -5.44
C PHE A 34 19.44 -4.85 -4.08
N TRP A 35 20.10 -4.36 -3.04
CA TRP A 35 19.72 -4.56 -1.64
C TRP A 35 18.50 -3.70 -1.28
N GLN A 36 17.88 -3.99 -0.14
CA GLN A 36 16.71 -3.23 0.35
C GLN A 36 17.04 -1.75 0.60
N ASP A 37 18.30 -1.44 0.95
CA ASP A 37 18.80 -0.08 1.17
C ASP A 37 19.02 0.72 -0.13
N GLY A 38 18.79 0.11 -1.29
CA GLY A 38 18.97 0.74 -2.60
C GLY A 38 20.41 0.72 -3.12
N GLU A 39 21.36 0.19 -2.35
CA GLU A 39 22.72 -0.07 -2.80
C GLU A 39 22.76 -1.28 -3.77
N PRO A 40 23.60 -1.23 -4.82
CA PRO A 40 23.72 -2.32 -5.78
C PRO A 40 24.39 -3.53 -5.15
N ASP A 41 23.82 -4.72 -5.37
CA ASP A 41 24.42 -5.97 -4.90
C ASP A 41 25.61 -6.35 -5.78
N PHE A 42 26.82 -6.27 -5.22
CA PHE A 42 28.04 -6.53 -5.97
C PHE A 42 28.11 -7.97 -6.49
N TYR A 43 27.72 -8.95 -5.67
CA TYR A 43 27.83 -10.36 -6.00
C TYR A 43 26.82 -10.74 -7.09
N LEU A 44 25.53 -10.47 -6.87
CA LEU A 44 24.50 -10.85 -7.84
C LEU A 44 24.63 -10.08 -9.16
N ASN A 45 25.03 -8.81 -9.13
CA ASN A 45 25.31 -8.08 -10.39
C ASN A 45 26.52 -8.67 -11.13
N SER A 46 27.53 -9.18 -10.43
CA SER A 46 28.64 -9.89 -11.08
C SER A 46 28.16 -11.19 -11.74
N ILE A 47 27.30 -11.97 -11.06
CA ILE A 47 26.70 -13.19 -11.60
C ILE A 47 25.89 -12.91 -12.88
N ILE A 48 25.11 -11.83 -12.93
CA ILE A 48 24.38 -11.43 -14.15
C ILE A 48 25.36 -11.24 -15.33
N GLY A 49 26.52 -10.61 -15.09
CA GLY A 49 27.55 -10.45 -16.10
C GLY A 49 28.19 -11.77 -16.52
N TYR A 50 28.49 -12.67 -15.58
CA TYR A 50 29.07 -13.98 -15.89
C TYR A 50 28.11 -14.89 -16.65
N VAL A 51 26.79 -14.80 -16.40
CA VAL A 51 25.79 -15.54 -17.19
C VAL A 51 25.87 -15.12 -18.66
N HIS A 52 25.99 -13.81 -18.94
CA HIS A 52 26.14 -13.30 -20.30
C HIS A 52 27.50 -13.70 -20.93
N LYS A 53 28.57 -13.74 -20.14
CA LYS A 53 29.91 -14.14 -20.61
C LYS A 53 29.96 -15.60 -21.07
N TRP A 54 29.28 -16.49 -20.36
CA TRP A 54 29.43 -17.94 -20.53
C TRP A 54 28.30 -18.64 -21.28
N TYR A 55 27.11 -18.06 -21.30
CA TYR A 55 25.92 -18.64 -21.92
C TYR A 55 25.42 -17.76 -23.06
N ASP A 56 24.79 -18.42 -24.05
CA ASP A 56 24.24 -17.75 -25.22
C ASP A 56 23.09 -16.82 -24.81
N PRO A 57 23.23 -15.49 -25.01
CA PRO A 57 22.20 -14.53 -24.63
C PRO A 57 20.86 -14.83 -25.31
N ALA A 58 20.86 -15.28 -26.57
CA ALA A 58 19.63 -15.53 -27.31
C ALA A 58 18.77 -16.63 -26.69
N VAL A 59 19.41 -17.69 -26.18
CA VAL A 59 18.73 -18.83 -25.55
C VAL A 59 18.22 -18.44 -24.16
N ILE A 60 19.04 -17.77 -23.36
CA ILE A 60 18.68 -17.37 -22.00
C ILE A 60 17.60 -16.28 -22.01
N ASP A 61 17.71 -15.26 -22.87
CA ASP A 61 16.68 -14.25 -23.02
C ASP A 61 15.38 -14.87 -23.58
N GLY A 62 15.47 -15.82 -24.51
CA GLY A 62 14.32 -16.58 -25.01
C GLY A 62 13.60 -17.39 -23.91
N LEU A 63 14.36 -17.96 -22.97
CA LEU A 63 13.81 -18.63 -21.78
C LEU A 63 13.08 -17.62 -20.88
N PHE A 64 13.69 -16.47 -20.58
CA PHE A 64 13.05 -15.41 -19.80
C PHE A 64 11.79 -14.86 -20.50
N GLU A 65 11.79 -14.70 -21.82
CA GLU A 65 10.60 -14.30 -22.59
C GLU A 65 9.49 -15.34 -22.51
N THR A 66 9.82 -16.63 -22.61
CA THR A 66 8.84 -17.72 -22.44
C THR A 66 8.18 -17.67 -21.06
N LEU A 67 8.96 -17.35 -20.02
CA LEU A 67 8.46 -17.22 -18.65
C LEU A 67 7.64 -15.93 -18.43
N ARG A 68 7.81 -14.87 -19.24
CA ARG A 68 7.04 -13.61 -19.10
C ARG A 68 5.53 -13.83 -19.24
N HIS A 69 5.13 -14.80 -20.05
CA HIS A 69 3.72 -15.09 -20.31
C HIS A 69 3.07 -15.98 -19.24
N CYS A 70 3.85 -16.47 -18.26
CA CYS A 70 3.38 -17.35 -17.20
C CYS A 70 2.79 -16.58 -16.01
N LEU A 71 1.77 -17.15 -15.36
CA LEU A 71 1.06 -16.54 -14.21
C LEU A 71 1.96 -16.30 -12.98
N PHE A 72 3.02 -17.09 -12.84
CA PHE A 72 3.95 -17.07 -11.70
C PHE A 72 5.35 -16.55 -12.10
N ARG A 73 5.37 -15.51 -12.93
CA ARG A 73 6.60 -14.95 -13.52
C ARG A 73 7.70 -14.68 -12.49
N GLU A 74 7.41 -13.90 -11.45
CA GLU A 74 8.43 -13.46 -10.48
C GLU A 74 9.06 -14.64 -9.72
N THR A 75 8.28 -15.66 -9.39
CA THR A 75 8.78 -16.84 -8.69
C THR A 75 9.59 -17.74 -9.62
N LEU A 76 9.17 -17.90 -10.88
CA LEU A 76 9.90 -18.71 -11.87
C LEU A 76 11.19 -18.03 -12.31
N GLU A 77 11.17 -16.71 -12.53
CA GLU A 77 12.39 -15.92 -12.78
C GLU A 77 13.34 -16.03 -11.57
N GLY A 78 12.83 -15.98 -10.34
CA GLY A 78 13.62 -16.17 -9.12
C GLY A 78 14.24 -17.56 -9.01
N LEU A 79 13.49 -18.63 -9.29
CA LEU A 79 14.01 -20.01 -9.30
C LEU A 79 15.06 -20.22 -10.39
N LEU A 80 14.84 -19.65 -11.57
CA LEU A 80 15.82 -19.68 -12.65
C LEU A 80 17.11 -18.96 -12.25
N TRP A 81 17.03 -17.81 -11.57
CA TRP A 81 18.21 -17.12 -11.06
C TRP A 81 18.95 -17.90 -9.98
N VAL A 82 18.26 -18.71 -9.16
CA VAL A 82 18.92 -19.63 -8.21
C VAL A 82 19.74 -20.68 -8.97
N ALA A 83 19.19 -21.24 -10.05
CA ALA A 83 19.87 -22.23 -10.85
C ALA A 83 21.05 -21.64 -11.66
N LEU A 84 20.82 -20.50 -12.34
CA LEU A 84 21.84 -19.80 -13.14
C LEU A 84 23.02 -19.32 -12.29
N GLU A 85 22.76 -18.87 -11.05
CA GLU A 85 23.84 -18.47 -10.15
C GLU A 85 24.78 -19.63 -9.82
N ASN A 86 24.26 -20.85 -9.62
CA ASN A 86 25.12 -22.00 -9.35
C ASN A 86 26.01 -22.34 -10.55
N CYS A 87 25.43 -22.39 -11.76
CA CYS A 87 26.17 -22.69 -12.98
C CYS A 87 27.28 -21.65 -13.23
N ALA A 88 26.92 -20.37 -13.14
CA ALA A 88 27.83 -19.26 -13.40
C ALA A 88 28.95 -19.21 -12.35
N TYR A 89 28.63 -19.50 -11.09
CA TYR A 89 29.63 -19.58 -10.02
C TYR A 89 30.62 -20.71 -10.26
N GLU A 90 30.15 -21.94 -10.51
CA GLU A 90 31.03 -23.10 -10.68
C GLU A 90 31.96 -22.93 -11.89
N ARG A 91 31.47 -22.29 -12.95
CA ARG A 91 32.24 -22.02 -14.17
C ARG A 91 33.29 -20.92 -14.01
N GLU A 92 32.99 -19.85 -13.27
CA GLU A 92 33.91 -18.72 -13.07
C GLU A 92 34.85 -18.90 -11.86
N SER A 93 34.47 -19.70 -10.87
CA SER A 93 35.28 -20.02 -9.67
C SER A 93 36.75 -20.35 -9.95
N PRO A 94 37.11 -21.20 -10.94
CA PRO A 94 38.52 -21.48 -11.26
C PRO A 94 39.27 -20.30 -11.89
N GLN A 95 38.59 -19.34 -12.53
CA GLN A 95 39.23 -18.16 -13.12
C GLN A 95 39.40 -17.02 -12.11
N ARG A 96 38.45 -16.88 -11.18
CA ARG A 96 38.41 -15.79 -10.19
C ARG A 96 38.20 -16.37 -8.79
N PRO A 97 39.27 -16.73 -8.07
CA PRO A 97 39.15 -17.35 -6.74
C PRO A 97 38.45 -16.46 -5.71
N ILE A 98 38.54 -15.12 -5.85
CA ILE A 98 37.85 -14.15 -4.99
C ILE A 98 36.32 -14.27 -5.02
N LEU A 99 35.76 -14.91 -6.06
CA LEU A 99 34.33 -15.16 -6.16
C LEU A 99 33.82 -16.01 -4.99
N SER A 100 34.65 -16.93 -4.49
CA SER A 100 34.30 -17.77 -3.33
C SER A 100 34.13 -16.95 -2.05
N GLU A 101 35.00 -15.97 -1.83
CA GLU A 101 34.92 -15.03 -0.71
C GLU A 101 33.69 -14.12 -0.85
N LEU A 102 33.45 -13.56 -2.04
CA LEU A 102 32.28 -12.73 -2.32
C LEU A 102 30.95 -13.50 -2.15
N ARG A 103 30.91 -14.77 -2.56
CA ARG A 103 29.73 -15.64 -2.36
C ARG A 103 29.46 -15.85 -0.87
N ARG A 104 30.52 -16.02 -0.06
CA ARG A 104 30.41 -16.15 1.39
C ARG A 104 29.96 -14.85 2.05
N GLU A 105 30.55 -13.71 1.68
CA GLU A 105 30.16 -12.39 2.18
C GLU A 105 28.69 -12.07 1.85
N HIS A 106 28.25 -12.39 0.63
CA HIS A 106 26.84 -12.24 0.23
C HIS A 106 25.92 -13.12 1.09
N ALA A 107 26.31 -14.36 1.40
CA ALA A 107 25.53 -15.24 2.27
C ALA A 107 25.47 -14.73 3.72
N GLU A 108 26.56 -14.17 4.25
CA GLU A 108 26.58 -13.54 5.58
C GLU A 108 25.68 -12.29 5.61
N ALA A 109 25.79 -11.42 4.60
CA ALA A 109 24.97 -10.23 4.45
C ALA A 109 23.46 -10.57 4.35
N PHE A 110 23.12 -11.66 3.64
CA PHE A 110 21.75 -12.17 3.54
C PHE A 110 21.14 -12.47 4.93
N PHE A 111 21.89 -13.12 5.82
CA PHE A 111 21.42 -13.44 7.18
C PHE A 111 21.50 -12.26 8.15
N LEU A 112 22.45 -11.35 7.99
CA LEU A 112 22.51 -10.11 8.78
C LEU A 112 21.27 -9.24 8.53
N GLN A 113 20.80 -9.18 7.28
CA GLN A 113 19.54 -8.52 6.96
C GLN A 113 18.35 -9.26 7.60
N GLU A 114 18.34 -10.60 7.65
CA GLU A 114 17.28 -11.38 8.33
C GLU A 114 17.14 -11.03 9.83
N GLN A 115 18.24 -10.74 10.53
CA GLN A 115 18.22 -10.38 11.96
C GLN A 115 17.59 -9.00 12.22
N SER A 116 17.58 -8.11 11.22
CA SER A 116 16.96 -6.79 11.31
C SER A 116 15.45 -6.81 11.09
N TRP A 117 14.88 -7.96 10.73
CA TRP A 117 13.48 -8.07 10.31
C TRP A 117 12.49 -8.14 11.48
N SER A 118 11.33 -7.53 11.27
CA SER A 118 10.19 -7.71 12.17
C SER A 118 9.56 -9.10 11.97
N ARG A 119 8.96 -9.68 13.03
CA ARG A 119 8.28 -11.00 12.96
C ARG A 119 7.25 -11.11 11.82
N GLN A 120 6.66 -9.99 11.40
CA GLN A 120 5.69 -9.93 10.30
C GLN A 120 6.36 -9.95 8.91
N GLN A 121 7.53 -9.33 8.77
CA GLN A 121 8.35 -9.43 7.55
C GLN A 121 8.87 -10.86 7.38
N TRP A 122 9.21 -11.53 8.47
CA TRP A 122 9.63 -12.94 8.48
C TRP A 122 8.49 -13.87 8.05
N MET A 123 7.28 -13.71 8.61
CA MET A 123 6.10 -14.50 8.19
C MET A 123 5.66 -14.22 6.74
N ALA A 124 5.92 -13.02 6.23
CA ALA A 124 5.66 -12.63 4.85
C ALA A 124 6.68 -13.23 3.86
N GLN A 125 7.89 -13.61 4.29
CA GLN A 125 8.96 -14.16 3.44
C GLN A 125 8.90 -15.68 3.25
N ASN A 126 7.81 -16.35 3.65
CA ASN A 126 7.58 -17.78 3.37
C ASN A 126 7.29 -18.04 1.87
N SER A 127 8.17 -17.56 0.99
CA SER A 127 8.19 -17.84 -0.43
C SER A 127 9.18 -18.96 -0.70
N LEU A 128 8.80 -19.89 -1.58
CA LEU A 128 9.68 -20.96 -2.06
C LEU A 128 11.05 -20.45 -2.52
N VAL A 129 11.09 -19.31 -3.20
CA VAL A 129 12.35 -18.75 -3.72
C VAL A 129 13.27 -18.30 -2.58
N TYR A 130 12.70 -17.70 -1.52
CA TYR A 130 13.44 -17.35 -0.32
C TYR A 130 13.96 -18.61 0.38
N ALA A 131 13.11 -19.63 0.54
CA ALA A 131 13.52 -20.90 1.16
C ALA A 131 14.72 -21.52 0.42
N LEU A 132 14.69 -21.59 -0.91
CA LEU A 132 15.79 -22.12 -1.70
C LEU A 132 17.05 -21.23 -1.63
N GLN A 133 16.91 -19.91 -1.66
CA GLN A 133 18.05 -19.00 -1.51
C GLN A 133 18.69 -19.09 -0.13
N ALA A 134 17.87 -19.14 0.94
CA ALA A 134 18.35 -19.33 2.30
C ALA A 134 19.07 -20.67 2.45
N SER A 135 18.55 -21.74 1.85
CA SER A 135 19.20 -23.04 1.82
C SER A 135 20.54 -23.04 1.10
N ARG A 136 20.63 -22.31 -0.02
CA ARG A 136 21.91 -22.08 -0.70
C ARG A 136 22.88 -21.30 0.19
N CYS A 137 22.46 -20.19 0.79
CA CYS A 137 23.30 -19.39 1.67
C CYS A 137 23.80 -20.22 2.86
N ARG A 138 22.98 -21.11 3.42
CA ARG A 138 23.41 -22.08 4.45
C ARG A 138 24.48 -23.04 3.93
N LEU A 139 24.31 -23.61 2.75
CA LEU A 139 25.32 -24.50 2.15
C LEU A 139 26.65 -23.79 1.90
N VAL A 140 26.63 -22.54 1.43
CA VAL A 140 27.84 -21.72 1.25
C VAL A 140 28.56 -21.49 2.58
N LEU A 141 27.82 -21.34 3.68
CA LEU A 141 28.37 -21.21 5.04
C LEU A 141 28.75 -22.55 5.69
N GLY A 142 28.65 -23.68 4.98
CA GLY A 142 28.94 -25.02 5.50
C GLY A 142 27.89 -25.57 6.46
N GLN A 143 26.69 -24.98 6.49
CA GLN A 143 25.55 -25.42 7.29
C GLN A 143 24.63 -26.35 6.48
N SER A 144 23.75 -27.09 7.17
CA SER A 144 22.75 -27.93 6.50
C SER A 144 21.68 -27.05 5.80
N PRO A 145 21.11 -27.50 4.67
CA PRO A 145 20.22 -26.69 3.85
C PRO A 145 18.93 -26.28 4.57
N GLY A 146 18.52 -27.00 5.62
CA GLY A 146 17.43 -26.60 6.51
C GLY A 146 16.05 -26.48 5.85
N LEU A 147 15.86 -27.07 4.65
CA LEU A 147 14.54 -27.26 4.04
C LEU A 147 13.80 -28.34 4.83
N ALA A 148 12.60 -28.06 5.36
CA ALA A 148 11.82 -29.06 6.08
C ALA A 148 11.02 -29.97 5.12
N ASN A 149 10.55 -29.40 4.00
CA ASN A 149 9.69 -30.09 3.06
C ASN A 149 10.48 -31.00 2.10
N PRO A 150 10.17 -32.31 2.00
CA PRO A 150 10.84 -33.22 1.07
C PRO A 150 10.71 -32.80 -0.40
N TRP A 151 9.60 -32.15 -0.74
CA TRP A 151 9.35 -31.63 -2.09
C TRP A 151 10.30 -30.49 -2.46
N GLU A 152 10.51 -29.53 -1.54
CA GLU A 152 11.43 -28.40 -1.76
C GLU A 152 12.88 -28.87 -1.84
N ARG A 153 13.26 -29.87 -1.04
CA ARG A 153 14.59 -30.51 -1.13
C ARG A 153 14.83 -31.10 -2.52
N LYS A 154 13.86 -31.86 -3.04
CA LYS A 154 13.98 -32.47 -4.36
C LYS A 154 14.05 -31.41 -5.47
N LEU A 155 13.24 -30.35 -5.37
CA LEU A 155 13.31 -29.24 -6.32
C LEU A 155 14.67 -28.53 -6.25
N PHE A 156 15.19 -28.29 -5.05
CA PHE A 156 16.50 -27.67 -4.85
C PHE A 156 17.63 -28.50 -5.45
N GLU A 157 17.61 -29.82 -5.25
CA GLU A 157 18.56 -30.76 -5.84
C GLU A 157 18.46 -30.79 -7.37
N GLU A 158 17.25 -30.76 -7.94
CA GLU A 158 17.05 -30.73 -9.39
C GLU A 158 17.45 -29.40 -10.05
N LEU A 159 17.50 -28.29 -9.29
CA LEU A 159 17.94 -26.97 -9.75
C LEU A 159 19.46 -26.74 -9.61
N GLN A 160 20.21 -27.69 -9.07
CA GLN A 160 21.68 -27.66 -9.06
C GLN A 160 22.21 -28.12 -10.42
N TYR A 161 22.24 -27.18 -11.36
CA TYR A 161 22.82 -27.41 -12.68
C TYR A 161 24.35 -27.37 -12.61
N ASP A 162 24.96 -28.23 -13.42
CA ASP A 162 26.41 -28.40 -13.54
C ASP A 162 26.99 -27.33 -14.48
N ALA A 163 28.20 -26.85 -14.17
CA ALA A 163 28.95 -25.89 -15.01
C ALA A 163 29.16 -26.34 -16.47
N SER A 164 29.16 -27.64 -16.73
CA SER A 164 29.40 -28.23 -18.05
C SER A 164 28.22 -28.14 -19.01
N TRP A 165 27.04 -27.76 -18.54
CA TRP A 165 25.82 -27.75 -19.36
C TRP A 165 25.78 -26.59 -20.35
N THR A 166 25.25 -26.87 -21.53
CA THR A 166 25.04 -25.90 -22.62
C THR A 166 23.80 -25.05 -22.35
N SER A 167 23.73 -23.83 -22.89
CA SER A 167 22.58 -22.93 -22.75
C SER A 167 21.24 -23.59 -23.13
N GLN A 168 21.25 -24.45 -24.16
CA GLN A 168 20.06 -25.20 -24.60
C GLN A 168 19.65 -26.28 -23.59
N GLU A 169 20.61 -27.02 -23.03
CA GLU A 169 20.35 -28.06 -22.03
C GLU A 169 19.78 -27.45 -20.75
N ILE A 170 20.30 -26.28 -20.33
CA ILE A 170 19.77 -25.51 -19.21
C ILE A 170 18.32 -25.10 -19.50
N ALA A 171 18.03 -24.57 -20.69
CA ALA A 171 16.68 -24.13 -21.05
C ALA A 171 15.69 -25.30 -21.08
N ASP A 172 16.03 -26.40 -21.75
CA ASP A 172 15.17 -27.59 -21.87
C ASP A 172 14.91 -28.22 -20.50
N ARG A 173 15.95 -28.36 -19.67
CA ARG A 173 15.83 -28.95 -18.34
C ARG A 173 15.03 -28.05 -17.40
N THR A 174 15.22 -26.73 -17.46
CA THR A 174 14.42 -25.77 -16.70
C THR A 174 12.95 -25.89 -17.07
N LEU A 175 12.64 -25.96 -18.37
CA LEU A 175 11.25 -26.11 -18.84
C LEU A 175 10.65 -27.45 -18.40
N GLU A 176 11.41 -28.55 -18.44
CA GLU A 176 10.96 -29.85 -17.95
C GLU A 176 10.65 -29.83 -16.44
N ILE A 177 11.54 -29.23 -15.64
CA ILE A 177 11.33 -29.05 -14.19
C ILE A 177 10.08 -28.20 -13.97
N PHE A 178 9.94 -27.08 -14.67
CA PHE A 178 8.77 -26.22 -14.52
C PHE A 178 7.47 -26.88 -15.02
N GLN A 179 7.53 -27.76 -16.01
CA GLN A 179 6.40 -28.61 -16.41
C GLN A 179 6.03 -29.64 -15.34
N ARG A 180 7.02 -30.30 -14.75
CA ARG A 180 6.83 -31.34 -13.74
C ARG A 180 6.28 -30.78 -12.43
N TYR A 181 6.83 -29.65 -11.99
CA TYR A 181 6.55 -29.05 -10.69
C TYR A 181 5.44 -27.99 -10.73
N PHE A 182 5.33 -27.23 -11.83
CA PHE A 182 4.37 -26.12 -11.96
C PHE A 182 3.38 -26.27 -13.12
N HIS A 183 3.42 -27.39 -13.87
CA HIS A 183 2.50 -27.70 -14.98
C HIS A 183 2.41 -26.62 -16.06
N ILE A 184 3.54 -25.99 -16.41
CA ILE A 184 3.60 -24.94 -17.43
C ILE A 184 3.62 -25.56 -18.83
N HIS A 185 2.52 -25.47 -19.56
CA HIS A 185 2.50 -25.88 -20.98
C HIS A 185 3.01 -24.74 -21.87
N THR A 186 4.21 -24.89 -22.41
CA THR A 186 4.68 -24.05 -23.51
C THR A 186 3.86 -24.36 -24.76
N ALA A 187 3.43 -23.33 -25.48
CA ALA A 187 2.55 -23.44 -26.63
C ALA A 187 3.26 -24.00 -27.86
N SER A 188 3.64 -25.28 -27.83
CA SER A 188 4.03 -26.05 -29.01
C SER A 188 3.80 -27.54 -28.74
N GLY A 189 2.56 -28.00 -28.95
CA GLY A 189 2.21 -29.43 -28.99
C GLY A 189 1.29 -29.90 -27.84
N ARG A 190 0.03 -30.20 -28.17
CA ARG A 190 -1.01 -30.82 -27.32
C ARG A 190 -0.78 -32.35 -27.20
N PRO A 191 -1.27 -33.05 -26.15
CA PRO A 191 -2.71 -33.19 -25.88
C PRO A 191 -3.15 -33.01 -24.42
N ALA A 192 -4.48 -32.96 -24.29
CA ALA A 192 -5.26 -32.47 -23.17
C ALA A 192 -5.31 -33.42 -21.96
N LEU A 193 -5.29 -32.84 -20.76
CA LEU A 193 -5.87 -33.43 -19.56
C LEU A 193 -6.92 -32.47 -18.97
N PRO A 194 -8.00 -32.98 -18.36
CA PRO A 194 -9.23 -32.22 -18.16
C PRO A 194 -9.07 -31.14 -17.10
N ALA A 195 -9.50 -29.92 -17.45
CA ALA A 195 -9.50 -28.70 -16.65
C ALA A 195 -10.19 -28.78 -15.25
N ARG A 196 -10.74 -29.95 -14.88
CA ARG A 196 -11.34 -30.22 -13.58
C ARG A 196 -10.31 -30.55 -12.49
N LEU A 197 -9.18 -31.18 -12.82
CA LEU A 197 -8.10 -31.48 -11.86
C LEU A 197 -7.30 -30.21 -11.48
N TRP A 198 -7.17 -29.27 -12.41
CA TRP A 198 -6.52 -27.96 -12.20
C TRP A 198 -7.24 -27.07 -11.16
N ARG A 199 -8.55 -27.25 -10.97
CA ARG A 199 -9.32 -26.48 -9.97
C ARG A 199 -9.16 -27.02 -8.54
N ALA A 200 -8.79 -28.29 -8.38
CA ALA A 200 -8.63 -28.90 -7.06
C ALA A 200 -7.20 -28.75 -6.52
N LEU A 201 -6.19 -28.87 -7.38
CA LEU A 201 -4.78 -28.70 -7.01
C LEU A 201 -4.35 -27.23 -6.94
N GLY A 202 -4.96 -26.35 -7.75
CA GLY A 202 -4.63 -24.92 -7.77
C GLY A 202 -4.93 -24.17 -6.47
N THR A 203 -5.78 -24.69 -5.58
CA THR A 203 -6.20 -24.01 -4.34
C THR A 203 -5.19 -24.16 -3.20
N CYS A 204 -4.50 -25.32 -3.10
CA CYS A 204 -3.44 -25.52 -2.09
C CYS A 204 -2.14 -24.77 -2.43
N TRP A 205 -1.82 -24.65 -3.72
CA TRP A 205 -0.53 -24.11 -4.18
C TRP A 205 -0.53 -22.57 -4.28
N ARG A 206 -1.70 -21.96 -4.49
CA ARG A 206 -1.88 -20.50 -4.57
C ARG A 206 -1.57 -19.76 -3.26
N HIS A 207 -1.57 -20.45 -2.12
CA HIS A 207 -1.25 -19.84 -0.82
C HIS A 207 0.25 -19.79 -0.50
N PHE A 208 1.09 -20.51 -1.24
CA PHE A 208 2.51 -20.71 -0.89
C PHE A 208 3.50 -19.85 -1.69
N LEU A 209 3.02 -19.14 -2.71
CA LEU A 209 3.90 -18.46 -3.68
C LEU A 209 3.41 -17.04 -3.92
N LEU A 210 3.78 -16.14 -3.02
CA LEU A 210 4.06 -14.74 -3.27
C LEU A 210 4.42 -14.06 -1.95
N LYS A 211 5.68 -13.61 -1.82
CA LYS A 211 6.10 -12.35 -1.18
C LYS A 211 7.63 -12.25 -1.09
N LYS A 212 8.03 -10.98 -1.10
CA LYS A 212 9.33 -10.27 -1.23
C LYS A 212 10.60 -11.03 -0.79
N MET A 213 11.73 -10.63 -1.39
CA MET A 213 13.10 -11.16 -1.22
C MET A 213 14.01 -10.08 -0.57
N PRO A 214 15.16 -10.44 0.06
CA PRO A 214 16.17 -9.48 0.52
C PRO A 214 16.88 -8.74 -0.63
N SER A 215 17.30 -9.46 -1.68
CA SER A 215 17.89 -8.88 -2.89
C SER A 215 16.88 -8.93 -4.05
N ARG A 216 16.60 -7.78 -4.68
CA ARG A 216 15.62 -7.68 -5.78
C ARG A 216 16.33 -7.65 -7.13
N PHE A 217 16.07 -8.64 -7.98
CA PHE A 217 16.35 -8.52 -9.41
C PHE A 217 15.31 -7.57 -10.04
N VAL A 218 15.76 -6.42 -10.51
CA VAL A 218 14.97 -5.38 -11.18
C VAL A 218 15.27 -5.44 -12.67
N ARG A 219 14.24 -5.70 -13.49
CA ARG A 219 14.39 -5.79 -14.95
C ARG A 219 14.59 -4.40 -15.57
N THR A 220 15.57 -4.23 -16.44
CA THR A 220 15.96 -2.91 -16.98
C THR A 220 14.95 -2.30 -17.94
N ASP A 221 14.11 -3.11 -18.61
CA ASP A 221 12.97 -2.65 -19.42
C ASP A 221 11.96 -1.83 -18.58
N THR A 222 11.84 -2.12 -17.28
CA THR A 222 10.99 -1.33 -16.37
C THR A 222 11.60 0.01 -15.95
N LEU A 223 12.83 0.30 -16.41
CA LEU A 223 13.60 1.49 -16.03
C LEU A 223 13.97 2.40 -17.21
N LEU A 224 13.85 1.96 -18.46
CA LEU A 224 14.30 2.70 -19.66
C LEU A 224 13.21 2.98 -20.73
N GLY A 225 11.96 2.55 -20.57
CA GLY A 225 10.90 2.79 -21.56
C GLY A 225 9.54 3.10 -20.95
N SER A 226 9.04 4.31 -21.24
CA SER A 226 7.66 4.83 -21.09
C SER A 226 6.99 4.80 -19.70
N PRO A 227 6.16 5.83 -19.34
CA PRO A 227 5.44 5.91 -18.06
C PRO A 227 4.35 4.84 -17.88
N SER A 228 4.21 3.92 -18.84
CA SER A 228 3.20 2.87 -18.89
C SER A 228 3.61 1.59 -18.18
N ASP A 229 4.91 1.26 -18.07
CA ASP A 229 5.34 -0.08 -17.65
C ASP A 229 5.88 -0.16 -16.21
N ALA A 230 6.13 0.99 -15.58
CA ALA A 230 6.22 1.11 -14.12
C ALA A 230 4.90 0.70 -13.41
N ARG A 231 3.80 0.57 -14.18
CA ARG A 231 2.50 0.07 -13.72
C ARG A 231 2.46 -1.46 -13.59
N GLN A 232 3.37 -2.20 -14.20
CA GLN A 232 3.28 -3.66 -14.23
C GLN A 232 4.01 -4.36 -13.06
N ALA A 233 5.08 -3.77 -12.54
CA ALA A 233 5.73 -4.25 -11.31
C ALA A 233 4.90 -3.96 -10.03
N ALA A 234 3.87 -3.11 -10.14
CA ALA A 234 2.83 -2.92 -9.14
C ALA A 234 1.57 -3.79 -9.41
N SER A 235 1.49 -4.46 -10.57
CA SER A 235 0.30 -5.20 -11.01
C SER A 235 0.29 -6.70 -10.68
N THR A 236 1.42 -7.27 -10.25
CA THR A 236 1.53 -8.68 -9.83
C THR A 236 1.17 -8.92 -8.36
N ALA A 237 0.92 -7.85 -7.59
CA ALA A 237 0.31 -7.93 -6.26
C ALA A 237 -1.23 -7.85 -6.29
N GLY A 238 -1.83 -7.53 -7.45
CA GLY A 238 -3.29 -7.35 -7.61
C GLY A 238 -4.00 -8.45 -8.40
N ARG A 239 -3.30 -9.40 -9.03
CA ARG A 239 -3.92 -10.46 -9.83
C ARG A 239 -4.17 -11.74 -9.03
N LEU A 240 -5.06 -11.66 -8.04
CA LEU A 240 -5.76 -12.84 -7.52
C LEU A 240 -7.28 -12.64 -7.37
N LEU A 241 -7.83 -11.59 -8.00
CA LEU A 241 -9.27 -11.37 -8.11
C LEU A 241 -9.60 -10.85 -9.51
N ASP A 242 -9.37 -11.67 -10.53
CA ASP A 242 -10.03 -11.45 -11.82
C ASP A 242 -10.60 -12.78 -12.34
N LEU A 243 -11.64 -13.23 -11.64
CA LEU A 243 -12.59 -14.19 -12.18
C LEU A 243 -13.61 -13.40 -12.98
N LYS A 244 -13.41 -13.36 -14.30
CA LYS A 244 -14.37 -12.92 -15.33
C LYS A 244 -15.83 -13.11 -14.88
N HIS A 245 -16.49 -12.05 -14.43
CA HIS A 245 -17.93 -12.02 -14.15
C HIS A 245 -18.54 -10.79 -14.82
N SER A 246 -19.68 -10.98 -15.48
CA SER A 246 -20.41 -9.91 -16.17
C SER A 246 -20.59 -8.67 -15.29
N PRO A 247 -20.41 -7.45 -15.83
CA PRO A 247 -20.28 -6.21 -15.05
C PRO A 247 -21.52 -5.88 -14.20
N ALA A 248 -22.71 -6.33 -14.60
CA ALA A 248 -23.95 -6.07 -13.88
C ALA A 248 -24.18 -7.01 -12.66
N ARG A 249 -23.66 -8.25 -12.67
CA ARG A 249 -23.80 -9.20 -11.55
C ARG A 249 -22.72 -9.00 -10.47
N SER A 250 -21.53 -8.51 -10.84
CA SER A 250 -20.44 -8.23 -9.88
C SER A 250 -20.77 -7.08 -8.93
N ARG A 251 -21.45 -6.03 -9.41
CA ARG A 251 -21.71 -4.83 -8.60
C ARG A 251 -22.55 -5.10 -7.35
N GLN A 252 -23.58 -5.94 -7.49
CA GLN A 252 -24.45 -6.31 -6.36
C GLN A 252 -23.73 -7.23 -5.36
N SER A 253 -22.85 -8.13 -5.83
CA SER A 253 -22.04 -8.95 -4.92
C SER A 253 -20.98 -8.13 -4.20
N ASP A 254 -20.38 -7.14 -4.86
CA ASP A 254 -19.39 -6.25 -4.26
C ASP A 254 -20.02 -5.31 -3.22
N LEU A 255 -21.23 -4.80 -3.50
CA LEU A 255 -22.02 -4.05 -2.52
C LEU A 255 -22.38 -4.88 -1.29
N LYS A 256 -22.85 -6.11 -1.48
CA LYS A 256 -23.17 -7.03 -0.37
C LYS A 256 -21.94 -7.31 0.49
N TYR A 257 -20.78 -7.50 -0.14
CA TYR A 257 -19.52 -7.68 0.57
C TYR A 257 -19.16 -6.44 1.41
N ILE A 258 -19.29 -5.24 0.84
CA ILE A 258 -18.99 -3.98 1.53
C ILE A 258 -19.97 -3.72 2.67
N GLN A 259 -21.28 -3.96 2.45
CA GLN A 259 -22.30 -3.89 3.49
C GLN A 259 -22.01 -4.89 4.62
N GLY A 260 -21.58 -6.09 4.28
CA GLY A 260 -21.15 -7.09 5.24
C GLY A 260 -19.94 -6.60 6.07
N CYS A 261 -18.88 -6.11 5.43
CA CYS A 261 -17.67 -5.70 6.13
C CYS A 261 -17.84 -4.42 6.97
N PHE A 262 -18.53 -3.42 6.42
CA PHE A 262 -18.55 -2.06 6.97
C PHE A 262 -19.89 -1.62 7.56
N GLY A 263 -20.96 -2.39 7.37
CA GLY A 263 -22.29 -2.11 7.93
C GLY A 263 -23.26 -1.51 6.92
N GLU A 264 -24.41 -1.04 7.39
CA GLU A 264 -25.48 -0.49 6.54
C GLU A 264 -25.14 0.91 5.98
N PRO A 265 -25.68 1.26 4.79
CA PRO A 265 -25.47 2.57 4.18
C PRO A 265 -26.12 3.69 5.00
N LEU A 266 -25.52 4.88 4.95
CA LEU A 266 -26.02 6.06 5.64
C LEU A 266 -27.20 6.73 4.92
N TYR A 267 -27.17 6.73 3.59
CA TYR A 267 -28.16 7.39 2.75
C TYR A 267 -29.14 6.39 2.14
N SER A 268 -30.31 6.88 1.72
CA SER A 268 -31.26 6.09 0.94
C SER A 268 -30.72 5.80 -0.46
N GLU A 269 -31.22 4.75 -1.12
CA GLU A 269 -30.75 4.40 -2.48
C GLU A 269 -30.92 5.55 -3.50
N GLU A 270 -31.94 6.39 -3.31
CA GLU A 270 -32.21 7.53 -4.18
C GLU A 270 -31.17 8.65 -4.00
N GLU A 271 -30.81 8.93 -2.77
CA GLU A 271 -29.77 9.90 -2.41
C GLU A 271 -28.39 9.41 -2.84
N ASP A 272 -28.07 8.14 -2.61
CA ASP A 272 -26.81 7.55 -3.05
C ASP A 272 -26.62 7.64 -4.56
N ARG A 273 -27.69 7.44 -5.36
CA ARG A 273 -27.62 7.62 -6.82
C ARG A 273 -27.35 9.07 -7.20
N ARG A 274 -27.97 10.03 -6.52
CA ARG A 274 -27.72 11.47 -6.77
C ARG A 274 -26.28 11.84 -6.44
N ILE A 275 -25.80 11.44 -5.26
CA ILE A 275 -24.42 11.71 -4.82
C ILE A 275 -23.42 11.07 -5.78
N GLN A 276 -23.68 9.85 -6.25
CA GLN A 276 -22.82 9.20 -7.25
C GLN A 276 -22.85 9.92 -8.59
N GLN A 277 -23.99 10.39 -9.08
CA GLN A 277 -24.07 11.15 -10.33
C GLN A 277 -23.31 12.49 -10.25
N GLU A 278 -23.35 13.16 -9.11
CA GLU A 278 -22.67 14.44 -8.88
C GLU A 278 -21.15 14.26 -8.65
N SER A 279 -20.76 13.22 -7.91
CA SER A 279 -19.38 13.04 -7.44
C SER A 279 -18.53 12.14 -8.34
N CYS A 280 -19.12 11.12 -8.96
CA CYS A 280 -18.40 10.13 -9.77
C CYS A 280 -18.38 10.51 -11.26
N THR A 281 -17.85 11.69 -11.56
CA THR A 281 -17.65 12.18 -12.93
C THR A 281 -16.19 12.03 -13.37
N ASP A 282 -15.95 12.10 -14.69
CA ASP A 282 -14.62 12.08 -15.33
C ASP A 282 -13.81 10.81 -15.03
N THR A 283 -12.64 10.95 -14.39
CA THR A 283 -11.74 9.86 -13.97
C THR A 283 -12.33 8.90 -12.94
N HIS A 284 -13.53 9.19 -12.44
CA HIS A 284 -14.24 8.42 -11.42
C HIS A 284 -15.54 7.79 -11.89
N GLU A 285 -15.84 7.79 -13.20
CA GLU A 285 -17.12 7.30 -13.77
C GLU A 285 -17.44 5.83 -13.41
N HIS A 286 -16.42 4.99 -13.23
CA HIS A 286 -16.59 3.58 -12.86
C HIS A 286 -16.43 3.29 -11.37
N CYS A 287 -16.32 4.35 -10.56
CA CYS A 287 -16.11 4.28 -9.12
C CYS A 287 -17.39 4.64 -8.37
N HIS A 288 -17.48 4.20 -7.13
CA HIS A 288 -18.66 4.44 -6.31
C HIS A 288 -18.25 4.94 -4.93
N LEU A 289 -19.05 5.87 -4.39
CA LEU A 289 -18.95 6.29 -3.01
C LEU A 289 -19.91 5.46 -2.15
N TYR A 290 -19.45 5.08 -0.96
CA TYR A 290 -20.25 4.35 0.00
C TYR A 290 -20.10 4.98 1.39
N PHE A 291 -21.19 5.47 1.97
CA PHE A 291 -21.17 6.11 3.29
C PHE A 291 -21.77 5.19 4.33
N THR A 292 -21.13 5.07 5.50
CA THR A 292 -21.62 4.22 6.58
C THR A 292 -21.24 4.76 7.97
N LYS A 293 -22.05 4.42 8.98
CA LYS A 293 -21.75 4.66 10.40
C LYS A 293 -21.09 3.47 11.10
N GLY A 294 -20.87 2.35 10.38
CA GLY A 294 -20.33 1.13 11.01
C GLY A 294 -21.36 0.32 11.80
N GLN A 295 -22.66 0.56 11.60
CA GLN A 295 -23.73 -0.21 12.24
C GLN A 295 -23.89 -1.53 11.50
N LEU A 296 -23.50 -2.62 12.15
CA LEU A 296 -23.60 -3.97 11.60
C LEU A 296 -25.02 -4.49 11.79
N SER A 297 -25.56 -5.14 10.75
CA SER A 297 -26.82 -5.86 10.87
C SER A 297 -26.67 -7.02 11.87
N ALA A 298 -27.69 -7.27 12.68
CA ALA A 298 -27.65 -8.29 13.74
C ALA A 298 -27.60 -9.74 13.22
N ALA A 299 -27.85 -9.94 11.92
CA ALA A 299 -27.81 -11.25 11.30
C ALA A 299 -26.35 -11.67 10.95
N PRO A 300 -25.95 -12.93 11.23
CA PRO A 300 -24.67 -13.44 10.76
C PRO A 300 -24.68 -13.49 9.23
N ASP A 301 -23.66 -12.89 8.61
CA ASP A 301 -23.45 -13.00 7.17
C ASP A 301 -22.95 -14.40 6.82
N PRO A 302 -23.43 -15.02 5.74
CA PRO A 302 -23.03 -16.37 5.35
C PRO A 302 -21.59 -16.46 4.81
N ASP A 303 -20.93 -15.32 4.56
CA ASP A 303 -19.60 -15.28 3.94
C ASP A 303 -18.46 -15.29 4.99
N PRO A 304 -17.64 -16.35 5.07
CA PRO A 304 -16.55 -16.45 6.05
C PRO A 304 -15.46 -15.38 5.88
N LEU A 305 -15.34 -14.77 4.70
CA LEU A 305 -14.41 -13.65 4.46
C LEU A 305 -14.86 -12.36 5.15
N VAL A 306 -16.17 -12.13 5.23
CA VAL A 306 -16.75 -10.96 5.91
C VAL A 306 -16.59 -11.09 7.42
N GLU A 307 -16.83 -12.29 7.94
CA GLU A 307 -16.66 -12.60 9.36
C GLU A 307 -15.21 -12.39 9.79
N LYS A 308 -14.25 -12.90 9.01
CA LYS A 308 -12.82 -12.66 9.26
C LYS A 308 -12.46 -11.17 9.26
N ALA A 309 -12.95 -10.40 8.28
CA ALA A 309 -12.68 -8.97 8.21
C ALA A 309 -13.25 -8.21 9.42
N ARG A 310 -14.43 -8.63 9.91
CA ARG A 310 -15.04 -8.09 11.14
C ARG A 310 -14.21 -8.41 12.37
N ASP A 311 -13.69 -9.63 12.47
CA ASP A 311 -12.87 -10.05 13.61
C ASP A 311 -11.52 -9.34 13.63
N ASP A 312 -10.86 -9.21 12.47
CA ASP A 312 -9.64 -8.41 12.32
C ASP A 312 -9.87 -6.95 12.75
N ALA A 313 -11.00 -6.35 12.34
CA ALA A 313 -11.36 -4.99 12.73
C ALA A 313 -11.67 -4.86 14.23
N ARG A 314 -12.31 -5.86 14.85
CA ARG A 314 -12.57 -5.89 16.31
C ARG A 314 -11.27 -6.03 17.10
N GLU A 315 -10.37 -6.90 16.65
CA GLU A 315 -9.07 -7.09 17.29
C GLU A 315 -8.25 -5.81 17.21
N GLN A 316 -8.25 -5.13 16.06
CA GLN A 316 -7.58 -3.85 15.91
C GLN A 316 -8.20 -2.76 16.80
N ALA A 317 -9.53 -2.71 16.90
CA ALA A 317 -10.20 -1.77 17.79
C ALA A 317 -9.82 -2.00 19.26
N ARG A 318 -9.61 -3.26 19.67
CA ARG A 318 -9.08 -3.60 20.99
C ARG A 318 -7.65 -3.07 21.18
N LYS A 319 -6.76 -3.32 20.22
CA LYS A 319 -5.37 -2.81 20.23
C LYS A 319 -5.31 -1.29 20.33
N ASN A 320 -6.14 -0.59 19.56
CA ASN A 320 -6.23 0.88 19.59
C ASN A 320 -6.63 1.40 20.98
N LYS A 321 -7.63 0.77 21.61
CA LYS A 321 -8.06 1.12 22.97
C LYS A 321 -6.97 0.84 24.00
N GLU A 322 -6.33 -0.33 23.92
CA GLU A 322 -5.23 -0.71 24.81
C GLU A 322 -4.04 0.23 24.70
N HIS A 323 -3.66 0.61 23.49
CA HIS A 323 -2.61 1.61 23.25
C HIS A 323 -2.95 2.96 23.89
N PHE A 324 -4.18 3.44 23.72
CA PHE A 324 -4.64 4.68 24.36
C PHE A 324 -4.63 4.57 25.89
N HIS A 325 -5.11 3.46 26.45
CA HIS A 325 -5.15 3.23 27.89
C HIS A 325 -3.76 3.12 28.51
N SER A 326 -2.82 2.43 27.86
CA SER A 326 -1.43 2.30 28.32
C SER A 326 -0.73 3.65 28.47
N ARG A 327 -1.06 4.61 27.60
CA ARG A 327 -0.47 5.96 27.55
C ARG A 327 -1.47 7.06 27.93
N ARG A 328 -2.49 6.72 28.71
CA ARG A 328 -3.62 7.63 29.02
C ARG A 328 -3.17 8.98 29.58
N ARG A 329 -2.20 8.98 30.50
CA ARG A 329 -1.68 10.20 31.12
C ARG A 329 -1.08 11.15 30.09
N PHE A 330 -0.26 10.61 29.19
CA PHE A 330 0.37 11.38 28.11
C PHE A 330 -0.69 12.03 27.21
N TYR A 331 -1.66 11.26 26.73
CA TYR A 331 -2.71 11.80 25.87
C TYR A 331 -3.64 12.79 26.58
N GLN A 332 -3.93 12.59 27.87
CA GLN A 332 -4.69 13.56 28.67
C GLN A 332 -3.96 14.89 28.81
N THR A 333 -2.66 14.87 29.08
CA THR A 333 -1.84 16.09 29.11
C THR A 333 -1.81 16.77 27.74
N SER A 334 -1.68 16.01 26.65
CA SER A 334 -1.73 16.55 25.28
C SER A 334 -3.07 17.20 24.96
N ILE A 335 -4.20 16.62 25.40
CA ILE A 335 -5.53 17.21 25.23
C ILE A 335 -5.64 18.54 25.97
N VAL A 336 -5.18 18.61 27.22
CA VAL A 336 -5.24 19.85 28.01
C VAL A 336 -4.39 20.95 27.37
N ARG A 337 -3.15 20.62 26.95
CA ARG A 337 -2.26 21.57 26.28
C ARG A 337 -2.83 22.06 24.96
N LEU A 338 -3.34 21.16 24.12
CA LEU A 338 -3.92 21.53 22.83
C LEU A 338 -5.19 22.36 23.00
N ARG A 339 -6.04 22.01 23.97
CA ARG A 339 -7.22 22.81 24.36
C ARG A 339 -6.81 24.23 24.74
N GLU A 340 -5.83 24.39 25.62
CA GLU A 340 -5.36 25.71 26.07
C GLU A 340 -4.78 26.52 24.92
N GLN A 341 -4.01 25.91 24.03
CA GLN A 341 -3.49 26.57 22.83
C GLN A 341 -4.61 27.04 21.90
N ILE A 342 -5.62 26.20 21.66
CA ILE A 342 -6.77 26.55 20.81
C ILE A 342 -7.59 27.66 21.48
N GLN A 343 -7.88 27.56 22.78
CA GLN A 343 -8.60 28.59 23.52
C GLN A 343 -7.87 29.94 23.49
N ASN A 344 -6.56 29.93 23.73
CA ASN A 344 -5.74 31.14 23.66
C ASN A 344 -5.74 31.74 22.25
N ALA A 345 -5.64 30.92 21.20
CA ALA A 345 -5.74 31.39 19.83
C ALA A 345 -7.12 31.99 19.53
N LEU A 346 -8.21 31.36 19.99
CA LEU A 346 -9.55 31.89 19.83
C LEU A 346 -9.75 33.23 20.56
N LEU A 347 -9.12 33.43 21.71
CA LEU A 347 -9.19 34.67 22.51
C LEU A 347 -8.38 35.84 21.92
N VAL A 348 -7.35 35.56 21.12
CA VAL A 348 -6.52 36.59 20.47
C VAL A 348 -7.22 37.19 19.23
N TYR A 349 -8.13 36.44 18.60
CA TYR A 349 -8.77 36.80 17.33
C TYR A 349 -10.21 37.36 17.36
N PRO A 350 -10.93 37.59 18.48
CA PRO A 350 -12.18 38.30 18.42
C PRO A 350 -11.85 39.78 18.22
N GLN A 351 -11.80 40.24 16.95
CA GLN A 351 -11.96 41.66 16.70
C GLN A 351 -13.40 42.01 17.08
N PRO A 352 -13.63 42.89 18.08
CA PRO A 352 -14.97 43.33 18.37
C PRO A 352 -15.53 44.02 17.14
N LEU A 353 -16.56 43.42 16.54
CA LEU A 353 -17.27 44.01 15.41
C LEU A 353 -18.02 45.23 15.93
N ARG A 354 -17.46 46.40 15.62
CA ARG A 354 -18.02 47.71 15.96
C ARG A 354 -19.18 47.99 15.01
N LEU A 355 -20.41 47.73 15.44
CA LEU A 355 -21.60 47.99 14.66
C LEU A 355 -22.20 49.35 15.03
N ARG A 356 -22.86 49.99 14.06
CA ARG A 356 -23.63 51.20 14.34
C ARG A 356 -24.92 50.85 15.06
N SER A 357 -25.24 51.59 16.09
CA SER A 357 -26.40 51.38 16.95
C SER A 357 -27.08 52.71 17.26
N ARG A 358 -28.31 52.61 17.79
CA ARG A 358 -29.10 53.77 18.25
C ARG A 358 -28.76 54.17 19.69
N SER A 359 -27.99 53.33 20.39
CA SER A 359 -27.61 53.46 21.79
C SER A 359 -26.29 52.74 22.01
N GLY A 360 -25.40 53.30 22.84
CA GLY A 360 -24.08 52.73 23.10
C GLY A 360 -23.05 53.84 23.26
N MET A 361 -21.79 53.55 22.92
CA MET A 361 -20.74 54.56 22.95
C MET A 361 -20.86 55.49 21.73
N LEU A 362 -20.91 56.81 21.93
CA LEU A 362 -21.07 57.76 20.83
C LEU A 362 -19.85 57.72 19.89
N PHE A 363 -20.09 57.55 18.59
CA PHE A 363 -19.03 57.56 17.59
C PHE A 363 -18.81 58.97 17.05
N SER A 364 -17.90 59.71 17.69
CA SER A 364 -17.66 61.15 17.48
C SER A 364 -17.44 61.55 16.01
N SER A 365 -16.80 60.68 15.21
CA SER A 365 -16.53 60.94 13.78
C SER A 365 -17.77 60.85 12.87
N GLN A 366 -18.89 60.30 13.35
CA GLN A 366 -20.13 60.12 12.57
C GLN A 366 -21.32 60.89 13.14
N VAL A 367 -21.14 61.70 14.18
CA VAL A 367 -22.21 62.53 14.78
C VAL A 367 -22.89 63.45 13.76
N TRP A 368 -22.12 63.94 12.78
CA TRP A 368 -22.65 64.76 11.69
C TRP A 368 -23.78 64.08 10.91
N ARG A 369 -23.81 62.74 10.82
CA ARG A 369 -24.88 62.00 10.14
C ARG A 369 -26.22 62.13 10.88
N GLY A 370 -26.21 62.13 12.20
CA GLY A 370 -27.43 62.36 12.98
C GLY A 370 -27.95 63.79 12.82
N ILE A 371 -27.05 64.77 12.68
CA ILE A 371 -27.42 66.18 12.55
C ILE A 371 -27.92 66.53 11.13
N TYR A 372 -27.25 66.02 10.09
CA TYR A 372 -27.49 66.42 8.70
C TYR A 372 -28.28 65.40 7.87
N LEU A 373 -28.24 64.12 8.24
CA LEU A 373 -28.91 63.03 7.51
C LEU A 373 -30.05 62.38 8.32
N ASP A 374 -30.33 62.92 9.53
CA ASP A 374 -31.31 62.40 10.49
C ASP A 374 -31.13 60.88 10.75
N ASP A 375 -29.87 60.42 10.69
CA ASP A 375 -29.50 59.02 10.85
C ASP A 375 -29.41 58.67 12.35
N PRO A 376 -30.31 57.83 12.90
CA PRO A 376 -30.32 57.53 14.33
C PRO A 376 -29.17 56.58 14.74
N TYR A 377 -28.37 56.06 13.81
CA TYR A 377 -27.30 55.10 14.06
C TYR A 377 -25.92 55.78 14.25
N VAL A 378 -25.83 56.73 15.19
CA VAL A 378 -24.59 57.47 15.53
C VAL A 378 -23.82 56.90 16.73
N PHE A 379 -24.36 55.86 17.36
CA PHE A 379 -23.70 55.15 18.45
C PHE A 379 -23.00 53.91 17.91
N GLN A 380 -22.05 53.41 18.68
CA GLN A 380 -21.32 52.19 18.42
C GLN A 380 -21.69 51.19 19.51
N ASP A 381 -22.09 50.00 19.08
CA ASP A 381 -22.26 48.84 19.95
C ASP A 381 -21.22 47.78 19.56
N THR A 382 -20.76 47.03 20.55
CA THR A 382 -19.77 45.97 20.36
C THR A 382 -20.44 44.65 20.65
N ILE A 383 -20.77 43.91 19.60
CA ILE A 383 -21.24 42.54 19.72
C ILE A 383 -19.99 41.66 19.81
N GLU A 384 -19.80 41.03 20.96
CA GLU A 384 -18.89 39.90 21.10
C GLU A 384 -19.62 38.68 20.52
N GLU A 385 -19.14 38.11 19.40
CA GLU A 385 -19.61 36.78 18.99
C GLU A 385 -18.99 35.75 19.96
N PRO A 386 -19.78 35.08 20.82
CA PRO A 386 -19.22 34.26 21.89
C PRO A 386 -18.75 32.87 21.39
N ALA A 387 -18.98 32.54 20.11
CA ALA A 387 -18.75 31.19 19.59
C ALA A 387 -17.95 31.19 18.28
N PRO A 388 -17.02 30.23 18.10
CA PRO A 388 -16.32 30.04 16.84
C PRO A 388 -17.32 29.69 15.73
N ASN A 389 -17.43 30.52 14.70
CA ASN A 389 -18.34 30.34 13.55
C ASN A 389 -17.78 29.37 12.48
N PHE A 390 -17.06 28.33 12.91
CA PHE A 390 -16.51 27.32 11.99
C PHE A 390 -16.66 25.90 12.54
N SER A 391 -16.84 24.94 11.63
CA SER A 391 -16.78 23.52 11.94
C SER A 391 -15.48 22.90 11.45
N VAL A 392 -15.04 21.84 12.10
CA VAL A 392 -13.84 21.09 11.70
C VAL A 392 -14.22 19.65 11.36
N ASP A 393 -13.81 19.21 10.18
CA ASP A 393 -13.93 17.85 9.70
C ASP A 393 -12.55 17.19 9.76
N LEU A 394 -12.44 16.10 10.50
CA LEU A 394 -11.21 15.33 10.63
C LEU A 394 -11.32 14.05 9.78
N MET A 395 -10.54 14.00 8.71
CA MET A 395 -10.49 12.91 7.76
C MET A 395 -9.25 12.04 8.00
N LEU A 396 -9.47 10.78 8.35
CA LEU A 396 -8.43 9.80 8.62
C LEU A 396 -8.22 8.89 7.40
N ASP A 397 -7.01 8.86 6.87
CA ASP A 397 -6.66 7.91 5.80
C ASP A 397 -6.54 6.50 6.36
N ALA A 398 -7.45 5.61 5.95
CA ALA A 398 -7.48 4.22 6.37
C ALA A 398 -6.87 3.28 5.32
N SER A 399 -5.99 3.75 4.44
CA SER A 399 -5.30 2.90 3.46
C SER A 399 -4.25 1.97 4.09
N ALA A 400 -3.88 0.92 3.36
CA ALA A 400 -2.95 -0.10 3.83
C ALA A 400 -1.55 0.44 4.18
N SER A 401 -1.15 1.60 3.65
CA SER A 401 0.12 2.25 4.01
C SER A 401 0.17 2.67 5.48
N ARG A 402 -0.99 2.77 6.14
CA ARG A 402 -1.15 3.19 7.54
C ARG A 402 -1.27 2.03 8.52
N LEU A 403 -1.16 0.77 8.06
CA LEU A 403 -1.34 -0.43 8.89
C LEU A 403 -0.44 -0.45 10.13
N GLU A 404 0.80 0.04 10.02
CA GLU A 404 1.77 0.06 11.12
C GLU A 404 1.54 1.19 12.14
N SER A 405 0.71 2.17 11.82
CA SER A 405 0.50 3.39 12.62
C SER A 405 -0.95 3.55 13.09
N GLN A 406 -1.76 2.49 13.04
CA GLN A 406 -3.19 2.58 13.31
C GLN A 406 -3.51 3.04 14.73
N GLU A 407 -2.80 2.49 15.71
CA GLU A 407 -2.99 2.80 17.13
C GLU A 407 -2.60 4.25 17.46
N VAL A 408 -1.61 4.78 16.72
CA VAL A 408 -1.13 6.15 16.86
C VAL A 408 -2.11 7.12 16.19
N ILE A 409 -2.55 6.84 14.97
CA ILE A 409 -3.51 7.66 14.21
C ILE A 409 -4.84 7.75 14.96
N ALA A 410 -5.36 6.64 15.45
CA ALA A 410 -6.60 6.62 16.23
C ALA A 410 -6.48 7.46 17.52
N ALA A 411 -5.35 7.34 18.23
CA ALA A 411 -5.11 8.13 19.43
C ALA A 411 -4.92 9.63 19.14
N GLN A 412 -4.17 9.99 18.10
CA GLN A 412 -3.98 11.38 17.66
C GLN A 412 -5.30 12.01 17.21
N GLY A 413 -6.09 11.28 16.42
CA GLY A 413 -7.42 11.72 15.99
C GLY A 413 -8.35 11.96 17.17
N TYR A 414 -8.33 11.07 18.17
CA TYR A 414 -9.08 11.26 19.41
C TYR A 414 -8.61 12.49 20.20
N VAL A 415 -7.30 12.73 20.31
CA VAL A 415 -6.75 13.91 21.01
C VAL A 415 -7.21 15.20 20.34
N ILE A 416 -7.13 15.28 19.00
CA ILE A 416 -7.54 16.46 18.24
C ILE A 416 -9.05 16.69 18.40
N ALA A 417 -9.87 15.65 18.13
CA ALA A 417 -11.32 15.76 18.19
C ALA A 417 -11.84 16.12 19.59
N ARG A 418 -11.26 15.53 20.64
CA ARG A 418 -11.62 15.85 22.03
C ARG A 418 -11.20 17.25 22.42
N SER A 419 -10.02 17.72 22.00
CA SER A 419 -9.55 19.08 22.32
C SER A 419 -10.44 20.14 21.69
N LEU A 420 -10.84 19.95 20.43
CA LEU A 420 -11.75 20.85 19.72
C LEU A 420 -13.16 20.89 20.33
N ARG A 421 -13.73 19.73 20.68
CA ARG A 421 -15.04 19.66 21.36
C ARG A 421 -15.03 20.32 22.74
N LEU A 422 -13.93 20.23 23.50
CA LEU A 422 -13.76 20.96 24.76
C LEU A 422 -13.73 22.48 24.56
N CYS A 423 -13.36 22.95 23.36
CA CYS A 423 -13.42 24.36 22.96
C CYS A 423 -14.78 24.75 22.35
N GLN A 424 -15.79 23.88 22.43
CA GLN A 424 -17.13 24.08 21.85
C GLN A 424 -17.13 24.26 20.31
N ILE A 425 -16.09 23.76 19.63
CA ILE A 425 -16.04 23.73 18.17
C ILE A 425 -16.75 22.46 17.68
N PRO A 426 -17.72 22.56 16.74
CA PRO A 426 -18.34 21.40 16.12
C PRO A 426 -17.31 20.57 15.35
N VAL A 427 -17.17 19.29 15.71
CA VAL A 427 -16.24 18.37 15.05
C VAL A 427 -16.91 17.10 14.58
N GLN A 428 -16.61 16.74 13.34
CA GLN A 428 -16.96 15.47 12.74
C GLN A 428 -15.69 14.67 12.41
N VAL A 429 -15.71 13.35 12.62
CA VAL A 429 -14.56 12.48 12.36
C VAL A 429 -14.98 11.31 11.49
N PHE A 430 -14.29 11.12 10.37
CA PHE A 430 -14.53 10.02 9.45
C PHE A 430 -13.22 9.49 8.86
N SER A 431 -13.23 8.24 8.42
CA SER A 431 -12.13 7.66 7.63
C SER A 431 -12.56 7.33 6.22
N PHE A 432 -11.60 7.26 5.31
CA PHE A 432 -11.83 6.80 3.95
C PHE A 432 -10.87 5.67 3.58
N LEU A 433 -11.37 4.74 2.77
CA LEU A 433 -10.59 3.67 2.15
C LEU A 433 -11.25 3.23 0.84
N THR A 434 -10.50 2.61 -0.05
CA THR A 434 -11.00 2.15 -1.36
C THR A 434 -10.80 0.64 -1.51
N ILE A 435 -11.88 -0.08 -1.81
CA ILE A 435 -11.91 -1.54 -2.00
C ILE A 435 -12.90 -1.88 -3.12
N ARG A 436 -12.49 -2.70 -4.09
CA ARG A 436 -13.32 -3.21 -5.20
C ARG A 436 -13.99 -2.11 -6.05
N GLY A 437 -13.31 -0.97 -6.20
CA GLY A 437 -13.83 0.22 -6.89
C GLY A 437 -14.86 1.03 -6.08
N TYR A 438 -15.05 0.74 -4.79
CA TYR A 438 -15.83 1.56 -3.87
C TYR A 438 -14.91 2.31 -2.91
N THR A 439 -15.08 3.63 -2.83
CA THR A 439 -14.48 4.44 -1.77
C THR A 439 -15.47 4.51 -0.61
N VAL A 440 -15.16 3.78 0.45
CA VAL A 440 -15.94 3.68 1.68
C VAL A 440 -15.54 4.83 2.60
N MET A 441 -16.52 5.66 2.97
CA MET A 441 -16.40 6.71 3.96
C MET A 441 -17.14 6.30 5.22
N ARG A 442 -16.38 6.04 6.29
CA ARG A 442 -16.91 5.58 7.58
C ARG A 442 -16.94 6.74 8.56
N LEU A 443 -18.13 7.14 8.99
CA LEU A 443 -18.36 8.16 10.00
C LEU A 443 -18.25 7.57 11.40
N PHE A 444 -17.33 8.07 12.22
CA PHE A 444 -17.19 7.63 13.62
C PHE A 444 -17.97 8.51 14.59
N SER A 445 -18.00 9.82 14.33
CA SER A 445 -18.57 10.82 15.22
C SER A 445 -19.11 11.99 14.41
N GLY A 446 -20.40 12.29 14.51
CA GLY A 446 -21.04 13.46 13.88
C GLY A 446 -20.92 14.75 14.72
N TYR A 447 -21.39 15.86 14.16
CA TYR A 447 -21.35 17.18 14.84
C TYR A 447 -22.21 17.25 16.11
N GLU A 448 -23.41 16.65 16.10
CA GLU A 448 -24.38 16.73 17.20
C GLU A 448 -24.25 15.58 18.22
N ASP A 449 -23.40 14.57 17.93
CA ASP A 449 -23.27 13.40 18.78
C ASP A 449 -22.36 13.68 19.99
N THR A 450 -22.88 13.70 21.21
CA THR A 450 -22.09 13.98 22.42
C THR A 450 -21.17 12.83 22.86
N ASP A 451 -21.58 11.57 22.69
CA ASP A 451 -20.89 10.40 23.27
C ASP A 451 -20.20 9.46 22.27
N THR A 452 -20.15 9.79 20.98
CA THR A 452 -19.63 8.88 19.94
C THR A 452 -18.12 9.00 19.68
N LEU A 453 -17.42 9.96 20.32
CA LEU A 453 -15.96 10.12 20.22
C LEU A 453 -15.14 8.82 20.41
N PRO A 454 -15.47 7.91 21.36
CA PRO A 454 -14.74 6.66 21.52
C PRO A 454 -14.83 5.72 20.31
N ASN A 455 -15.78 5.95 19.38
CA ASN A 455 -15.89 5.18 18.15
C ASN A 455 -14.69 5.39 17.22
N ILE A 456 -13.91 6.46 17.39
CA ILE A 456 -12.66 6.69 16.65
C ILE A 456 -11.69 5.52 16.84
N PHE A 457 -11.72 4.83 18.00
CA PHE A 457 -10.86 3.66 18.22
C PHE A 457 -11.27 2.44 17.39
N GLN A 458 -12.44 2.45 16.73
CA GLN A 458 -12.83 1.44 15.73
C GLN A 458 -12.17 1.67 14.37
N TYR A 459 -11.32 2.68 14.25
CA TYR A 459 -10.49 2.92 13.08
C TYR A 459 -9.63 1.70 12.77
N SER A 460 -9.72 1.25 11.53
CA SER A 460 -8.99 0.11 10.98
C SER A 460 -8.53 0.48 9.58
N ALA A 461 -7.24 0.39 9.32
CA ALA A 461 -6.69 0.58 8.00
C ALA A 461 -6.84 -0.70 7.16
N ALA A 462 -7.40 -0.58 5.97
CA ALA A 462 -7.54 -1.64 4.99
C ALA A 462 -7.68 -1.05 3.58
N GLY A 463 -7.18 -1.75 2.56
CA GLY A 463 -7.40 -1.36 1.16
C GLY A 463 -6.52 -0.21 0.66
N TRP A 464 -7.02 0.51 -0.33
CA TRP A 464 -6.30 1.51 -1.14
C TRP A 464 -6.79 2.93 -0.85
N ASN A 465 -6.13 3.96 -1.37
CA ASN A 465 -6.53 5.36 -1.24
C ASN A 465 -6.81 6.01 -2.59
N ARG A 466 -8.00 6.61 -2.71
CA ARG A 466 -8.42 7.38 -3.89
C ARG A 466 -8.79 8.80 -3.46
N ASP A 467 -7.77 9.58 -3.13
CA ASP A 467 -7.90 10.88 -2.47
C ASP A 467 -8.82 11.83 -3.25
N GLY A 468 -8.71 11.87 -4.58
CA GLY A 468 -9.56 12.72 -5.43
C GLY A 468 -11.06 12.46 -5.27
N LEU A 469 -11.46 11.18 -5.20
CA LEU A 469 -12.85 10.79 -4.97
C LEU A 469 -13.24 10.97 -3.50
N ALA A 470 -12.32 10.71 -2.58
CA ALA A 470 -12.52 10.88 -1.15
C ALA A 470 -12.77 12.36 -0.78
N PHE A 471 -12.13 13.32 -1.43
CA PHE A 471 -12.40 14.75 -1.23
C PHE A 471 -13.77 15.18 -1.77
N ARG A 472 -14.21 14.60 -2.89
CA ARG A 472 -15.59 14.82 -3.39
C ARG A 472 -16.62 14.26 -2.41
N GLY A 473 -16.38 13.07 -1.87
CA GLY A 473 -17.23 12.50 -0.82
C GLY A 473 -17.19 13.27 0.50
N ALA A 474 -16.02 13.81 0.88
CA ALA A 474 -15.88 14.64 2.08
C ALA A 474 -16.73 15.92 1.97
N ARG A 475 -16.80 16.54 0.79
CA ARG A 475 -17.68 17.68 0.54
C ARG A 475 -19.14 17.37 0.89
N GLN A 476 -19.63 16.19 0.48
CA GLN A 476 -21.00 15.76 0.80
C GLN A 476 -21.25 15.67 2.31
N LEU A 477 -20.28 15.12 3.06
CA LEU A 477 -20.38 15.05 4.53
C LEU A 477 -20.33 16.43 5.19
N MET A 478 -19.50 17.34 4.65
CA MET A 478 -19.35 18.72 5.13
C MET A 478 -20.62 19.56 4.92
N ASP A 479 -21.42 19.26 3.89
CA ASP A 479 -22.68 19.97 3.62
C ASP A 479 -23.72 19.83 4.73
N THR A 480 -23.58 18.81 5.58
CA THR A 480 -24.41 18.60 6.78
C THR A 480 -24.14 19.63 7.88
N SER A 481 -23.01 20.35 7.84
CA SER A 481 -22.65 21.33 8.87
C SER A 481 -23.48 22.61 8.77
N ARG A 482 -24.00 23.07 9.91
CA ARG A 482 -24.69 24.36 10.08
C ARG A 482 -23.73 25.56 10.16
N ALA A 483 -22.42 25.33 10.30
CA ALA A 483 -21.44 26.39 10.42
C ALA A 483 -21.18 27.07 9.06
N ARG A 484 -20.95 28.39 9.09
CA ARG A 484 -20.69 29.20 7.89
C ARG A 484 -19.35 28.85 7.25
N ASN A 485 -18.32 28.66 8.07
CA ASN A 485 -16.99 28.28 7.63
C ASN A 485 -16.73 26.81 7.97
N ARG A 486 -16.10 26.07 7.07
CA ARG A 486 -15.84 24.63 7.24
C ARG A 486 -14.37 24.35 6.94
N LEU A 487 -13.68 23.73 7.90
CA LEU A 487 -12.27 23.38 7.80
C LEU A 487 -12.12 21.86 7.70
N LEU A 488 -11.49 21.37 6.64
CA LEU A 488 -11.14 19.96 6.49
C LEU A 488 -9.67 19.75 6.89
N VAL A 489 -9.43 18.90 7.88
CA VAL A 489 -8.10 18.46 8.31
C VAL A 489 -7.92 17.01 7.90
N VAL A 490 -6.91 16.73 7.08
CA VAL A 490 -6.67 15.41 6.51
C VAL A 490 -5.39 14.82 7.11
N LEU A 491 -5.48 13.63 7.70
CA LEU A 491 -4.35 12.88 8.22
C LEU A 491 -4.03 11.73 7.25
N THR A 492 -3.04 11.95 6.38
CA THR A 492 -2.57 11.00 5.35
C THR A 492 -1.05 11.07 5.22
N ASP A 493 -0.42 10.03 4.66
CA ASP A 493 0.97 10.09 4.18
C ASP A 493 1.14 10.71 2.79
N ALA A 494 0.04 11.13 2.15
CA ALA A 494 0.06 11.68 0.81
C ALA A 494 0.71 10.74 -0.22
N SER A 495 0.51 9.42 -0.05
CA SER A 495 0.96 8.40 -0.99
C SER A 495 -0.23 7.82 -1.78
N PRO A 496 -0.77 8.53 -2.78
CA PRO A 496 -1.96 8.10 -3.51
C PRO A 496 -1.71 6.80 -4.28
N ASN A 497 -2.55 5.81 -4.04
CA ASN A 497 -2.49 4.49 -4.64
C ASN A 497 -3.90 3.96 -4.88
N ASP A 498 -4.30 4.02 -6.14
CA ASP A 498 -5.68 3.77 -6.56
C ASP A 498 -5.93 2.30 -6.90
N ASP A 499 -7.15 1.84 -6.62
CA ASP A 499 -7.64 0.52 -7.00
C ASP A 499 -7.80 0.48 -8.53
N ARG A 500 -6.80 -0.06 -9.23
CA ARG A 500 -6.84 -0.26 -10.68
C ARG A 500 -7.69 -1.50 -10.97
N ARG A 501 -8.96 -1.29 -11.30
CA ARG A 501 -9.80 -2.30 -11.96
C ARG A 501 -9.15 -2.77 -13.26
#